data_AF-A0A1F8MLB3-F1
#
_entry.id   AF-A0A1F8MLB3-F1
#
_cell.length_a   1.000
_cell.length_b   1.000
_cell.length_c   1.000
_cell.angle_alpha   90.00
_cell.angle_beta   90.00
_cell.angle_gamma   90.00
#
_symmetry.space_group_name_H-M   'P 1'
#
loop_
_entity.id
_entity.type
_entity.pdbx_description
1 polymer ?
#
loop_
_entity_poly.entity_id
_entity_poly.type
_entity_poly.pdbx_seq_one_letter_code
_entity_poly.pdbx_strand_id
1 'polypeptide(L)'
;MKASEGKIGRVFVLRLEDGDMVPECIERFAAEKGIKVAHVILIGGIGGGRVVVGPKESDKMPPEPVLLPVEGAHEVEGVGIIAPNKEGKPVLHIHA
;
A
#
# COMPACT_ATOMS: atom_id res chain seq x y z
N MET A 1 4.55 -23.47 0.54
CA MET A 1 3.78 -22.70 -0.45
C MET A 1 2.31 -22.71 -0.03
N LYS A 2 1.65 -21.55 -0.01
CA LYS A 2 0.19 -21.43 0.21
C LYS A 2 -0.38 -20.74 -1.03
N ALA A 3 -1.54 -21.18 -1.52
CA ALA A 3 -2.17 -20.62 -2.71
C ALA A 3 -3.68 -20.49 -2.48
N SER A 4 -4.28 -19.50 -3.12
CA SER A 4 -5.74 -19.35 -3.23
C SER A 4 -6.04 -18.88 -4.64
N GLU A 5 -7.02 -19.52 -5.29
CA GLU A 5 -7.59 -19.01 -6.53
C GLU A 5 -8.51 -17.82 -6.22
N GLY A 6 -8.61 -16.90 -7.18
CA GLY A 6 -9.53 -15.76 -7.13
C GLY A 6 -10.00 -15.38 -8.53
N LYS A 7 -10.93 -14.44 -8.60
CA LYS A 7 -11.42 -13.84 -9.85
C LYS A 7 -11.34 -12.32 -9.74
N ILE A 8 -11.18 -11.63 -10.86
CA ILE A 8 -11.28 -10.17 -10.89
C ILE A 8 -12.71 -9.79 -10.51
N GLY A 9 -12.84 -8.98 -9.46
CA GLY A 9 -14.11 -8.45 -8.98
C GLY A 9 -14.39 -7.07 -9.57
N ARG A 10 -14.82 -6.14 -8.72
CA ARG A 10 -15.02 -4.74 -9.09
C ARG A 10 -13.69 -4.04 -9.36
N VAL A 11 -13.66 -3.16 -10.35
CA VAL A 11 -12.52 -2.30 -10.68
C VAL A 11 -12.88 -0.86 -10.32
N PHE A 12 -11.94 -0.15 -9.70
CA PHE A 12 -12.10 1.25 -9.32
C PHE A 12 -10.92 2.06 -9.82
N VAL A 13 -11.18 3.30 -10.21
CA VAL A 13 -10.17 4.30 -10.51
C VAL A 13 -10.27 5.36 -9.41
N LEU A 14 -9.17 5.58 -8.71
CA LEU A 14 -9.07 6.59 -7.67
C LEU A 14 -8.21 7.72 -8.22
N ARG A 15 -8.66 8.95 -7.99
CA ARG A 15 -7.87 10.16 -8.17
C ARG A 15 -7.69 10.77 -6.80
N LEU A 16 -6.44 10.88 -6.37
CA LEU A 16 -6.07 11.55 -5.14
C LEU A 16 -5.75 13.01 -5.47
N GLU A 17 -5.97 13.88 -4.50
CA GLU A 17 -5.69 15.31 -4.60
C GLU A 17 -4.42 15.68 -3.81
N ASP A 18 -3.94 16.91 -4.00
CA ASP A 18 -2.78 17.40 -3.25
C ASP A 18 -3.03 17.34 -1.73
N GLY A 19 -2.03 16.84 -1.01
CA GLY A 19 -2.11 16.60 0.44
C GLY A 19 -2.74 15.27 0.84
N ASP A 20 -3.30 14.47 -0.08
CA ASP A 20 -3.82 13.14 0.25
C ASP A 20 -2.70 12.16 0.63
N MET A 21 -2.89 11.45 1.73
CA MET A 21 -2.00 10.36 2.12
C MET A 21 -2.37 9.07 1.40
N VAL A 22 -1.53 8.67 0.44
CA VAL A 22 -1.77 7.49 -0.44
C VAL A 22 -2.25 6.25 0.33
N PRO A 23 -1.56 5.76 1.39
CA PRO A 23 -2.01 4.55 2.07
C PRO A 23 -3.36 4.73 2.75
N GLU A 24 -3.56 5.85 3.45
CA GLU A 24 -4.80 6.13 4.20
C GLU A 24 -6.01 6.23 3.26
N CYS A 25 -5.88 6.95 2.15
CA CYS A 25 -6.96 7.12 1.18
C CYS A 25 -7.39 5.78 0.58
N ILE A 26 -6.43 4.91 0.23
CA ILE A 26 -6.71 3.60 -0.35
C ILE A 26 -7.33 2.65 0.69
N GLU A 27 -6.80 2.61 1.91
CA GLU A 27 -7.32 1.77 2.99
C GLU A 27 -8.72 2.20 3.43
N ARG A 28 -8.96 3.51 3.58
CA ARG A 28 -10.29 4.07 3.89
C ARG A 28 -11.29 3.72 2.81
N PHE A 29 -10.94 3.93 1.54
CA PHE A 29 -11.80 3.56 0.42
C PHE A 29 -12.12 2.06 0.41
N ALA A 30 -11.12 1.21 0.65
CA ALA A 30 -11.32 -0.23 0.73
C ALA A 30 -12.29 -0.61 1.86
N ALA A 31 -12.15 -0.01 3.03
CA ALA A 31 -13.07 -0.21 4.15
C ALA A 31 -14.51 0.22 3.80
N GLU A 32 -14.70 1.43 3.26
CA GLU A 32 -16.01 1.96 2.86
C GLU A 32 -16.71 1.11 1.79
N LYS A 33 -15.95 0.54 0.86
CA LYS A 33 -16.48 -0.33 -0.20
C LYS A 33 -16.54 -1.80 0.19
N GLY A 34 -16.13 -2.18 1.41
CA GLY A 34 -16.09 -3.56 1.87
C GLY A 34 -15.13 -4.45 1.07
N ILE A 35 -14.02 -3.90 0.59
CA ILE A 35 -12.98 -4.61 -0.16
C ILE A 35 -12.03 -5.26 0.84
N LYS A 36 -11.99 -6.60 0.86
CA LYS A 36 -11.08 -7.37 1.74
C LYS A 36 -9.73 -7.67 1.10
N VAL A 37 -9.73 -7.95 -0.20
CA VAL A 37 -8.54 -8.28 -0.98
C VAL A 37 -8.61 -7.55 -2.31
N ALA A 38 -7.52 -6.93 -2.73
CA ALA A 38 -7.41 -6.25 -4.01
C ALA A 38 -5.97 -6.23 -4.52
N HIS A 39 -5.80 -6.08 -5.83
CA HIS A 39 -4.55 -5.65 -6.44
C HIS A 39 -4.59 -4.13 -6.65
N VAL A 40 -3.47 -3.47 -6.42
CA VAL A 40 -3.35 -2.01 -6.54
C VAL A 40 -2.21 -1.69 -7.49
N ILE A 41 -2.50 -0.85 -8.47
CA ILE A 41 -1.51 -0.23 -9.36
C ILE A 41 -1.66 1.27 -9.17
N LEU A 42 -0.54 1.94 -8.90
CA LEU A 42 -0.45 3.38 -8.69
C LEU A 42 0.50 3.97 -9.73
N ILE A 43 0.09 5.09 -10.32
CA ILE A 43 0.96 5.94 -11.12
C ILE A 43 0.66 7.40 -10.81
N GLY A 44 1.68 8.25 -10.74
CA GLY A 44 1.51 9.69 -10.52
C GLY A 44 2.71 10.30 -9.79
N GLY A 45 2.47 11.38 -9.05
CA GLY A 45 3.50 12.07 -8.29
C GLY A 45 3.27 12.00 -6.77
N ILE A 46 4.37 11.96 -6.01
CA ILE A 46 4.39 12.11 -4.55
C ILE A 46 5.29 13.29 -4.17
N GLY A 47 4.84 14.14 -3.24
CA GLY A 47 5.59 15.33 -2.81
C GLY A 47 6.45 15.12 -1.56
N GLY A 48 6.16 14.07 -0.78
CA GLY A 48 6.92 13.76 0.42
C GLY A 48 6.41 12.52 1.15
N GLY A 49 7.26 11.93 1.98
CA GLY A 49 6.90 10.75 2.75
C GLY A 49 8.10 9.98 3.24
N ARG A 50 7.88 8.70 3.54
CA ARG A 50 8.94 7.75 3.92
C ARG A 50 8.71 6.43 3.22
N VAL A 51 9.78 5.83 2.71
CA VAL A 51 9.76 4.50 2.10
C VAL A 51 10.50 3.52 3.01
N VAL A 52 9.95 2.32 3.17
CA VAL A 52 10.62 1.22 3.87
C VAL A 52 11.57 0.55 2.88
N VAL A 53 12.86 0.50 3.20
CA VAL A 53 13.89 -0.13 2.32
C VAL A 53 14.35 -1.50 2.81
N GLY A 54 13.74 -2.01 3.87
CA GLY A 54 14.07 -3.28 4.50
C GLY A 54 14.24 -3.14 6.01
N PRO A 55 14.56 -4.25 6.72
CA PRO A 55 14.84 -4.22 8.14
C PRO A 55 16.28 -3.76 8.44
N LYS A 56 16.53 -3.26 9.64
CA LYS A 56 17.88 -2.94 10.14
C LYS A 56 18.76 -4.19 10.26
N GLU A 57 18.16 -5.30 10.66
CA GLU A 57 18.82 -6.59 10.84
C GLU A 57 17.97 -7.65 10.12
N SER A 58 18.58 -8.45 9.23
CA SER A 58 17.83 -9.37 8.36
C SER A 58 17.16 -10.53 9.10
N ASP A 59 17.77 -11.02 10.18
CA ASP A 59 17.34 -12.25 10.87
C ASP A 59 16.58 -12.00 12.18
N LYS A 60 16.38 -10.74 12.55
CA LYS A 60 15.77 -10.35 13.83
C LYS A 60 14.27 -10.12 13.66
N MET A 61 13.49 -10.75 14.55
CA MET A 61 12.03 -10.60 14.59
C MET A 61 11.57 -10.05 15.96
N PRO A 62 10.60 -9.10 16.00
CA PRO A 62 10.00 -8.43 14.84
C PRO A 62 11.01 -7.53 14.11
N PRO A 63 10.85 -7.31 12.79
CA PRO A 63 11.76 -6.50 12.02
C PRO A 63 11.63 -5.03 12.41
N GLU A 64 12.75 -4.36 12.61
CA GLU A 64 12.79 -2.91 12.77
C GLU A 64 13.04 -2.26 11.41
N PRO A 65 12.09 -1.50 10.83
CA PRO A 65 12.23 -0.99 9.46
C PRO A 65 13.26 0.14 9.38
N VAL A 66 13.99 0.17 8.26
CA VAL A 66 14.76 1.33 7.81
C VAL A 66 13.83 2.19 6.95
N LEU A 67 13.64 3.44 7.36
CA LEU A 67 12.84 4.42 6.65
C LEU A 67 13.78 5.43 5.97
N LEU A 68 13.67 5.57 4.65
CA LEU A 68 14.30 6.66 3.92
C LEU A 68 13.27 7.75 3.63
N PRO A 69 13.63 9.04 3.77
CA PRO A 69 12.74 10.13 3.42
C PRO A 69 12.57 10.22 1.90
N VAL A 70 11.37 10.61 1.48
CA VAL A 70 11.10 11.13 0.14
C VAL A 70 10.86 12.62 0.33
N GLU A 71 11.68 13.47 -0.31
CA GLU A 71 11.63 14.93 -0.15
C GLU A 71 11.42 15.60 -1.50
N GLY A 72 10.33 16.37 -1.63
CA GLY A 72 9.99 17.02 -2.89
C GLY A 72 9.36 16.07 -3.91
N ALA A 73 9.12 16.59 -5.11
CA ALA A 73 8.37 15.89 -6.14
C ALA A 73 9.14 14.68 -6.71
N HIS A 74 8.51 13.51 -6.65
CA HIS A 74 8.95 12.28 -7.28
C HIS A 74 7.81 11.67 -8.07
N GLU A 75 8.11 11.18 -9.27
CA GLU A 75 7.18 10.31 -10.00
C GLU A 75 7.21 8.91 -9.38
N VAL A 76 6.06 8.23 -9.37
CA VAL A 76 5.90 6.90 -8.78
C VAL A 76 5.19 5.96 -9.75
N GLU A 77 5.70 4.74 -9.82
CA GLU A 77 5.00 3.57 -10.35
C GLU A 77 4.97 2.51 -9.25
N GLY A 78 3.81 2.31 -8.65
CA GLY A 78 3.63 1.45 -7.48
C GLY A 78 2.78 0.22 -7.78
N VAL A 79 3.17 -0.92 -7.21
CA VAL A 79 2.39 -2.17 -7.27
C VAL A 79 2.20 -2.70 -5.86
N GLY A 80 0.97 -3.07 -5.53
CA GLY A 80 0.61 -3.53 -4.21
C GLY A 80 -0.60 -4.45 -4.16
N ILE A 81 -0.92 -4.85 -2.95
CA ILE A 81 -2.11 -5.61 -2.60
C ILE A 81 -2.78 -5.01 -1.38
N ILE A 82 -4.10 -5.20 -1.29
CA ILE A 82 -4.84 -5.05 -0.04
C ILE A 82 -5.09 -6.44 0.50
N ALA A 83 -4.85 -6.65 1.79
CA ALA A 83 -5.17 -7.89 2.49
C ALA A 83 -5.65 -7.60 3.92
N PRO A 84 -6.51 -8.45 4.50
CA PRO A 84 -7.00 -8.22 5.85
C PRO A 84 -5.91 -8.46 6.88
N ASN A 85 -5.81 -7.58 7.87
CA ASN A 85 -5.01 -7.83 9.07
C ASN A 85 -5.70 -8.85 10.01
N LYS A 86 -5.11 -9.09 11.19
CA LYS A 86 -5.66 -10.03 12.18
C LYS A 86 -7.07 -9.67 12.69
N GLU A 87 -7.45 -8.40 12.60
CA GLU A 87 -8.77 -7.88 12.98
C GLU A 87 -9.76 -7.86 11.81
N GLY A 88 -9.33 -8.28 10.61
CA GLY A 88 -10.14 -8.27 9.39
C GLY A 88 -10.19 -6.92 8.67
N LYS A 89 -9.44 -5.90 9.12
CA LYS A 89 -9.36 -4.59 8.45
C LYS A 89 -8.49 -4.69 7.19
N PRO A 90 -8.90 -4.11 6.06
CA PRO A 90 -8.07 -4.07 4.86
C PRO A 90 -6.83 -3.20 5.11
N VAL A 91 -5.66 -3.75 4.84
CA VAL A 91 -4.37 -3.06 4.95
C VAL A 91 -3.67 -3.11 3.59
N LEU A 92 -3.11 -1.98 3.18
CA LEU A 92 -2.34 -1.85 1.95
C LEU A 92 -0.88 -2.30 2.19
N HIS A 93 -0.39 -3.15 1.31
CA HIS A 93 1.03 -3.43 1.13
C HIS A 93 1.40 -3.00 -0.28
N ILE A 94 2.20 -1.94 -0.43
CA ILE A 94 2.59 -1.39 -1.73
C ILE A 94 4.10 -1.14 -1.79
N HIS A 95 4.69 -1.42 -2.94
CA HIS A 95 6.07 -1.05 -3.29
C HIS A 95 6.01 -0.01 -4.41
N ALA A 96 6.95 0.93 -4.39
CA ALA A 96 7.00 2.13 -5.22
C ALA A 96 8.44 2.63 -5.31
#